data_AF-A0A7M3MWY9-F1
#
_entry.id   AF-A0A7M3MWY9-F1
#
_cell.length_a   1.000
_cell.length_b   1.000
_cell.length_c   1.000
_cell.angle_alpha   90.00
_cell.angle_beta   90.00
_cell.angle_gamma   90.00
#
_symmetry.space_group_name_H-M   'P 1'
#
loop_
_entity.id
_entity.type
_entity.pdbx_description
1 polymer ?
#
loop_
_entity_poly.entity_id
_entity_poly.type
_entity_poly.pdbx_seq_one_letter_code
_entity_poly.pdbx_strand_id
1 'polypeptide(L)'
;MKNLLIIFALLLIGFISEAQKSDAIVQDGILISFEGIDVSKYELEVENFDVEQVTMNHLLCLATYECDEKLALELIEKGAYVNFKCEDVDHVITNIAFCKENGIKLTELLLINGANINGADGDNASFLSYAISLDNIKLAEFLIDKGAERLQRDSNRNMGCLPVHGVKSIEMLELLLSKGFEINELCDNGRNLLHFAAKDNLREVAQYLIDKKLVATNQKDRNGETPLDYTKRFNNPKIAEIINRK
;
A
#
# COMPACT_ATOMS: atom_id res chain seq x y z
N MET A 1 6.06 -5.15 -20.11
CA MET A 1 5.09 -5.27 -19.00
C MET A 1 5.23 -4.15 -17.96
N LYS A 2 5.87 -3.01 -18.28
CA LYS A 2 6.04 -1.87 -17.37
C LYS A 2 5.04 -0.72 -17.58
N ASN A 3 4.32 -0.68 -18.71
CA ASN A 3 3.45 0.46 -19.07
C ASN A 3 1.94 0.12 -19.08
N LEU A 4 1.52 -1.06 -18.59
CA LEU A 4 0.12 -1.52 -18.78
C LEU A 4 -0.78 -1.40 -17.55
N LEU A 5 -0.24 -1.08 -16.37
CA LEU A 5 -1.00 -1.14 -15.11
C LEU A 5 -1.48 0.22 -14.58
N ILE A 6 -0.89 1.33 -15.01
CA ILE A 6 -1.38 2.67 -14.63
C ILE A 6 -2.53 3.13 -15.54
N ILE A 7 -2.71 2.47 -16.68
CA ILE A 7 -3.42 3.02 -17.82
C ILE A 7 -4.81 2.38 -18.05
N PHE A 8 -5.17 1.31 -17.34
CA PHE A 8 -6.34 0.50 -17.73
C PHE A 8 -7.72 0.91 -17.20
N ALA A 9 -7.91 2.09 -16.62
CA ALA A 9 -9.24 2.42 -16.05
C ALA A 9 -9.65 3.90 -16.01
N LEU A 10 -9.25 4.71 -16.99
CA LEU A 10 -9.96 5.99 -17.25
C LEU A 10 -11.30 5.78 -18.01
N LEU A 11 -11.97 4.65 -17.76
CA LEU A 11 -13.24 4.25 -18.36
C LEU A 11 -14.28 3.97 -17.27
N LEU A 12 -15.08 4.98 -16.89
CA LEU A 12 -16.55 5.01 -17.04
C LEU A 12 -17.28 5.93 -16.02
N ILE A 13 -17.92 6.98 -16.57
CA ILE A 13 -19.19 7.64 -16.16
C ILE A 13 -19.12 8.53 -14.89
N GLY A 14 -19.54 9.78 -14.86
CA GLY A 14 -20.26 10.65 -15.79
C GLY A 14 -20.81 11.88 -15.05
N PHE A 15 -21.06 12.96 -15.81
CA PHE A 15 -21.76 14.21 -15.43
C PHE A 15 -21.16 15.09 -14.31
N ILE A 16 -20.38 16.11 -14.68
CA ILE A 16 -20.65 17.51 -14.27
C ILE A 16 -20.27 18.45 -15.43
N SER A 17 -21.18 19.39 -15.69
CA SER A 17 -21.13 20.48 -16.66
C SER A 17 -19.98 21.47 -16.45
N GLU A 18 -19.44 22.00 -17.54
CA GLU A 18 -18.66 23.25 -17.62
C GLU A 18 -17.47 23.36 -16.64
N ALA A 19 -16.41 22.58 -16.86
CA ALA A 19 -15.09 22.83 -16.26
C ALA A 19 -14.05 23.16 -17.36
N GLN A 20 -13.10 24.02 -17.01
CA GLN A 20 -12.09 24.66 -17.88
C GLN A 20 -11.46 23.70 -18.91
N LYS A 21 -11.34 24.16 -20.17
CA LYS A 21 -10.46 23.50 -21.15
C LYS A 21 -9.06 23.44 -20.56
N SER A 22 -8.60 22.23 -20.23
CA SER A 22 -7.24 21.97 -19.77
C SER A 22 -6.23 22.41 -20.84
N ASP A 23 -5.14 23.08 -20.44
CA ASP A 23 -4.00 23.39 -21.33
C ASP A 23 -3.14 22.12 -21.57
N ALA A 24 -3.77 21.08 -22.12
CA ALA A 24 -3.15 19.81 -22.47
C ALA A 24 -2.57 19.87 -23.89
N ILE A 25 -1.29 19.52 -24.04
CA ILE A 25 -0.62 19.39 -25.34
C ILE A 25 -0.45 17.91 -25.63
N VAL A 26 -1.08 17.45 -26.70
CA VAL A 26 -0.99 16.08 -27.21
C VAL A 26 -0.27 16.10 -28.55
N GLN A 27 0.72 15.23 -28.71
CA GLN A 27 1.43 15.04 -29.98
C GLN A 27 1.51 13.54 -30.29
N ASP A 28 1.16 13.16 -31.52
CA ASP A 28 1.21 11.76 -31.98
C ASP A 28 0.48 10.76 -31.07
N GLY A 29 -0.63 11.21 -30.44
CA GLY A 29 -1.41 10.39 -29.51
C GLY A 29 -0.83 10.28 -28.11
N ILE A 30 0.22 11.02 -27.78
CA ILE A 30 0.87 11.03 -26.46
C ILE A 30 0.63 12.39 -25.78
N LEU A 31 0.25 12.38 -24.51
CA LEU A 31 0.20 13.59 -23.68
C LEU A 31 1.63 14.05 -23.40
N ILE A 32 2.01 15.20 -23.97
CA ILE A 32 3.34 15.81 -23.86
C ILE A 32 3.40 16.75 -22.67
N SER A 33 2.37 17.58 -22.48
CA SER A 33 2.30 18.48 -21.33
C SER A 33 0.87 18.74 -20.88
N PHE A 34 0.71 19.12 -19.62
CA PHE A 34 -0.58 19.48 -19.01
C PHE A 34 -0.38 20.68 -18.10
N GLU A 35 -1.12 21.76 -18.30
CA GLU A 35 -1.00 23.00 -17.50
C GLU A 35 0.45 23.56 -17.45
N GLY A 36 1.17 23.38 -18.56
CA GLY A 36 2.58 23.79 -18.71
C GLY A 36 3.62 22.87 -18.04
N ILE A 37 3.20 21.72 -17.49
CA ILE A 37 4.10 20.70 -16.93
C ILE A 37 4.44 19.67 -18.01
N ASP A 38 5.73 19.44 -18.26
CA ASP A 38 6.20 18.41 -19.20
C ASP A 38 6.06 17.00 -18.58
N VAL A 39 5.23 16.17 -19.21
CA VAL A 39 4.98 14.77 -18.85
C VAL A 39 5.34 13.80 -19.99
N SER A 40 6.02 14.29 -21.03
CA SER A 40 6.34 13.51 -22.23
C SER A 40 7.14 12.24 -21.94
N LYS A 41 8.00 12.27 -20.93
CA LYS A 41 8.83 11.13 -20.52
C LYS A 41 8.05 9.91 -20.01
N TYR A 42 6.77 10.07 -19.68
CA TYR A 42 5.91 8.98 -19.20
C TYR A 42 5.14 8.29 -20.31
N GLU A 43 5.24 8.77 -21.56
CA GLU A 43 4.65 8.14 -22.75
C GLU A 43 3.15 7.83 -22.56
N LEU A 44 2.40 8.81 -22.01
CA LEU A 44 0.98 8.65 -21.69
C LEU A 44 0.13 8.70 -22.97
N GLU A 45 -0.15 7.53 -23.53
CA GLU A 45 -1.00 7.37 -24.71
C GLU A 45 -2.47 7.73 -24.42
N VAL A 46 -2.98 8.74 -25.13
CA VAL A 46 -4.35 9.27 -24.95
C VAL A 46 -5.44 8.32 -25.41
N GLU A 47 -5.12 7.32 -26.24
CA GLU A 47 -6.10 6.29 -26.61
C GLU A 47 -6.53 5.46 -25.39
N ASN A 48 -5.72 5.46 -24.35
CA ASN A 48 -5.98 4.70 -23.15
C ASN A 48 -6.69 5.49 -22.06
N PHE A 49 -6.96 6.79 -22.27
CA PHE A 49 -7.66 7.61 -21.29
C PHE A 49 -8.37 8.83 -21.85
N ASP A 50 -9.45 9.24 -21.19
CA ASP A 50 -10.12 10.49 -21.52
C ASP A 50 -9.29 11.69 -21.03
N VAL A 51 -8.58 12.35 -21.96
CA VAL A 51 -7.75 13.53 -21.69
C VAL A 51 -8.56 14.66 -21.05
N GLU A 52 -9.86 14.78 -21.35
CA GLU A 52 -10.72 15.81 -20.77
C GLU A 52 -11.01 15.56 -19.29
N GLN A 53 -10.84 14.33 -18.81
CA GLN A 53 -10.98 13.95 -17.40
C GLN A 53 -9.64 13.93 -16.64
N VAL A 54 -8.51 14.07 -17.35
CA VAL A 54 -7.20 14.17 -16.70
C VAL A 54 -7.14 15.46 -15.89
N THR A 55 -6.64 15.35 -14.66
CA THR A 55 -6.46 16.48 -13.76
C THR A 55 -5.04 16.45 -13.21
N MET A 56 -4.59 17.56 -12.63
CA MET A 56 -3.30 17.58 -11.90
C MET A 56 -3.22 16.50 -10.81
N ASN A 57 -4.37 16.09 -10.26
CA ASN A 57 -4.40 15.04 -9.22
C ASN A 57 -4.10 13.65 -9.81
N HIS A 58 -4.58 13.36 -11.02
CA HIS A 58 -4.23 12.13 -11.74
C HIS A 58 -2.72 12.07 -12.05
N LEU A 59 -2.15 13.21 -12.46
CA LEU A 59 -0.71 13.33 -12.67
C LEU A 59 0.09 13.23 -11.36
N LEU A 60 -0.50 13.65 -10.22
CA LEU A 60 0.12 13.49 -8.91
C LEU A 60 0.17 12.00 -8.51
N CYS A 61 -0.88 11.24 -8.80
CA CYS A 61 -0.86 9.79 -8.62
C CYS A 61 0.27 9.14 -9.43
N LEU A 62 0.41 9.51 -10.71
CA LEU A 62 1.51 9.03 -11.57
C LEU A 62 2.87 9.40 -10.96
N ALA A 63 3.06 10.65 -10.54
CA ALA A 63 4.30 11.09 -9.91
C ALA A 63 4.65 10.25 -8.68
N THR A 64 3.66 9.90 -7.85
CA THR A 64 3.88 9.03 -6.68
C THR A 64 4.21 7.59 -7.04
N TYR A 65 3.55 7.03 -8.05
CA TYR A 65 3.84 5.69 -8.53
C TYR A 65 5.24 5.57 -9.13
N GLU A 66 5.64 6.58 -9.92
CA GLU A 66 6.96 6.65 -10.55
C GLU A 66 8.05 7.16 -9.59
N CYS A 67 7.69 7.47 -8.34
CA CYS A 67 8.59 7.99 -7.31
C CYS A 67 9.32 9.29 -7.75
N ASP A 68 8.63 10.12 -8.53
CA ASP A 68 9.14 11.38 -9.07
C ASP A 68 8.80 12.55 -8.13
N GLU A 69 9.74 12.80 -7.21
CA GLU A 69 9.65 13.90 -6.23
C GLU A 69 9.52 15.27 -6.91
N LYS A 70 10.20 15.49 -8.04
CA LYS A 70 10.21 16.79 -8.71
C LYS A 70 8.86 17.07 -9.35
N LEU A 71 8.31 16.10 -10.08
CA LEU A 71 6.99 16.23 -10.68
C LEU A 71 5.92 16.40 -9.60
N ALA A 72 5.98 15.61 -8.52
CA ALA A 72 5.05 15.72 -7.41
C ALA A 72 5.07 17.13 -6.79
N LEU A 73 6.26 17.69 -6.55
CA LEU A 73 6.41 19.05 -6.03
C LEU A 73 5.78 20.09 -6.97
N GLU A 74 6.10 20.03 -8.26
CA GLU A 74 5.58 20.98 -9.26
C GLU A 74 4.06 20.93 -9.38
N LEU A 75 3.47 19.73 -9.33
CA LEU A 75 2.02 19.53 -9.34
C LEU A 75 1.36 20.10 -8.07
N ILE A 76 1.96 19.87 -6.90
CA ILE A 76 1.46 20.39 -5.62
C ILE A 76 1.53 21.93 -5.60
N GLU A 77 2.63 22.52 -6.07
CA GLU A 77 2.79 23.97 -6.18
C GLU A 77 1.76 24.62 -7.13
N LYS A 78 1.32 23.88 -8.15
CA LYS A 78 0.25 24.28 -9.07
C LYS A 78 -1.17 23.99 -8.55
N GLY A 79 -1.30 23.42 -7.35
CA GLY A 79 -2.58 23.23 -6.66
C GLY A 79 -3.15 21.81 -6.75
N ALA A 80 -2.34 20.79 -7.09
CA ALA A 80 -2.77 19.41 -6.99
C ALA A 80 -3.17 19.06 -5.54
N TYR A 81 -4.31 18.40 -5.39
CA TYR A 81 -4.86 17.98 -4.11
C TYR A 81 -4.18 16.68 -3.64
N VAL A 82 -3.36 16.79 -2.59
CA VAL A 82 -2.54 15.68 -2.07
C VAL A 82 -3.32 14.49 -1.51
N ASN A 83 -4.59 14.68 -1.13
CA ASN A 83 -5.45 13.62 -0.61
C ASN A 83 -6.42 13.08 -1.66
N PHE A 84 -6.13 13.31 -2.94
CA PHE A 84 -6.92 12.77 -4.04
C PHE A 84 -6.90 11.24 -4.01
N LYS A 85 -8.09 10.66 -4.23
CA LYS A 85 -8.27 9.23 -4.35
C LYS A 85 -8.38 8.92 -5.83
N CYS A 86 -7.42 8.18 -6.39
CA CYS A 86 -7.59 7.60 -7.71
C CYS A 86 -8.46 6.36 -7.56
N GLU A 87 -9.42 6.19 -8.46
CA GLU A 87 -10.40 5.09 -8.37
C GLU A 87 -9.76 3.72 -8.64
N ASP A 88 -8.62 3.68 -9.36
CA ASP A 88 -7.99 2.44 -9.83
C ASP A 88 -6.52 2.27 -9.48
N VAL A 89 -5.84 3.36 -9.09
CA VAL A 89 -4.51 3.31 -8.53
C VAL A 89 -4.68 3.48 -7.03
N ASP A 90 -4.18 2.52 -6.25
CA ASP A 90 -4.06 2.65 -4.80
C ASP A 90 -3.62 4.10 -4.49
N HIS A 91 -4.27 4.71 -3.50
CA HIS A 91 -4.18 6.14 -3.17
C HIS A 91 -2.79 6.77 -3.38
N VAL A 92 -2.73 8.07 -3.69
CA VAL A 92 -1.48 8.86 -3.81
C VAL A 92 -0.45 8.50 -2.72
N ILE A 93 -0.94 8.23 -1.50
CA ILE A 93 -0.09 7.89 -0.36
C ILE A 93 0.38 6.43 -0.31
N THR A 94 -0.38 5.45 -0.82
CA THR A 94 -0.01 4.03 -0.77
C THR A 94 0.99 3.64 -1.86
N ASN A 95 0.98 4.31 -3.02
CA ASN A 95 1.97 4.14 -4.09
C ASN A 95 3.41 4.35 -3.62
N ILE A 96 3.59 5.26 -2.66
CA ILE A 96 4.92 5.62 -2.16
C ILE A 96 5.58 4.45 -1.42
N ALA A 97 4.80 3.49 -0.92
CA ALA A 97 5.35 2.33 -0.23
C ALA A 97 6.24 1.46 -1.14
N PHE A 98 6.03 1.54 -2.45
CA PHE A 98 6.83 0.86 -3.48
C PHE A 98 8.12 1.61 -3.85
N CYS A 99 8.27 2.86 -3.39
CA CYS A 99 9.47 3.66 -3.62
C CYS A 99 10.58 3.28 -2.65
N LYS A 100 11.65 2.64 -3.17
CA LYS A 100 12.78 2.18 -2.34
C LYS A 100 13.51 3.30 -1.60
N GLU A 101 14.10 4.24 -2.34
CA GLU A 101 14.98 5.28 -1.78
C GLU A 101 14.33 6.67 -1.74
N ASN A 102 13.44 6.97 -2.70
CA ASN A 102 12.71 8.25 -2.76
C ASN A 102 11.43 8.25 -1.91
N GLY A 103 11.00 7.11 -1.39
CA GLY A 103 9.72 6.99 -0.71
C GLY A 103 9.59 7.88 0.51
N ILE A 104 10.66 8.01 1.32
CA ILE A 104 10.62 8.84 2.53
C ILE A 104 10.55 10.34 2.19
N LYS A 105 11.36 10.82 1.24
CA LYS A 105 11.35 12.24 0.84
C LYS A 105 10.02 12.64 0.21
N LEU A 106 9.50 11.80 -0.68
CA LEU A 106 8.20 12.01 -1.30
C LEU A 106 7.06 11.95 -0.27
N THR A 107 7.16 11.03 0.69
CA THR A 107 6.24 10.99 1.85
C THR A 107 6.30 12.30 2.62
N GLU A 108 7.50 12.78 2.96
CA GLU A 108 7.69 14.02 3.72
C GLU A 108 7.10 15.22 2.97
N LEU A 109 7.36 15.32 1.66
CA LEU A 109 6.78 16.33 0.79
C LEU A 109 5.25 16.33 0.86
N LEU A 110 4.62 15.15 0.73
CA LEU A 110 3.17 15.02 0.76
C LEU A 110 2.59 15.35 2.15
N LEU A 111 3.22 14.87 3.23
CA LEU A 111 2.77 15.16 4.60
C LEU A 111 2.84 16.66 4.93
N ILE A 112 3.91 17.36 4.54
CA ILE A 112 4.05 18.81 4.75
C ILE A 112 2.96 19.58 3.98
N ASN A 113 2.52 19.06 2.84
CA ASN A 113 1.45 19.63 2.03
C ASN A 113 0.04 19.13 2.42
N GLY A 114 -0.09 18.48 3.58
CA GLY A 114 -1.39 18.13 4.17
C GLY A 114 -1.91 16.74 3.81
N ALA A 115 -1.07 15.84 3.31
CA ALA A 115 -1.47 14.44 3.12
C ALA A 115 -1.84 13.81 4.48
N ASN A 116 -2.94 13.07 4.50
CA ASN A 116 -3.40 12.36 5.69
C ASN A 116 -2.54 11.12 5.90
N ILE A 117 -1.71 11.12 6.95
CA ILE A 117 -0.86 9.97 7.32
C ILE A 117 -1.65 8.67 7.58
N ASN A 118 -2.91 8.80 7.99
CA ASN A 118 -3.84 7.69 8.22
C ASN A 118 -4.82 7.52 7.04
N GLY A 119 -4.49 8.13 5.89
CA GLY A 119 -5.18 7.88 4.64
C GLY A 119 -5.11 6.40 4.30
N ALA A 120 -6.24 5.86 3.84
CA ALA A 120 -6.40 4.47 3.49
C ALA A 120 -7.12 4.34 2.17
N ASP A 121 -6.81 3.27 1.43
CA ASP A 121 -7.39 2.99 0.12
C ASP A 121 -8.86 2.54 0.15
N GLY A 122 -9.40 2.13 -1.00
CA GLY A 122 -10.73 1.56 -1.10
C GLY A 122 -10.93 0.27 -0.29
N ASP A 123 -9.86 -0.46 -0.01
CA ASP A 123 -9.81 -1.64 0.86
C ASP A 123 -9.52 -1.28 2.33
N ASN A 124 -9.49 0.01 2.67
CA ASN A 124 -9.10 0.56 3.98
C ASN A 124 -7.68 0.17 4.41
N ALA A 125 -6.81 -0.23 3.48
CA ALA A 125 -5.40 -0.46 3.76
C ALA A 125 -4.68 0.88 3.88
N SER A 126 -4.09 1.09 5.06
CA SER A 126 -3.38 2.32 5.39
C SER A 126 -2.00 2.36 4.78
N PHE A 127 -1.41 3.56 4.70
CA PHE A 127 -0.03 3.68 4.23
C PHE A 127 0.96 2.84 5.06
N LEU A 128 0.77 2.81 6.38
CA LEU A 128 1.55 1.95 7.26
C LEU A 128 1.35 0.45 6.96
N SER A 129 0.13 0.03 6.61
CA SER A 129 -0.16 -1.36 6.22
C SER A 129 0.62 -1.76 4.97
N TYR A 130 0.69 -0.87 3.97
CA TYR A 130 1.52 -1.09 2.77
C TYR A 130 3.00 -1.16 3.10
N ALA A 131 3.54 -0.22 3.89
CA ALA A 131 4.94 -0.23 4.28
C ALA A 131 5.32 -1.54 5.01
N ILE A 132 4.45 -2.03 5.90
CA ILE A 132 4.68 -3.30 6.61
C ILE A 132 4.58 -4.50 5.66
N SER A 133 3.53 -4.58 4.83
CA SER A 133 3.31 -5.71 3.92
C SER A 133 4.34 -5.81 2.80
N LEU A 134 4.98 -4.70 2.43
CA LEU A 134 6.09 -4.65 1.47
C LEU A 134 7.46 -4.80 2.14
N ASP A 135 7.50 -4.97 3.46
CA ASP A 135 8.73 -5.10 4.25
C ASP A 135 9.65 -3.86 4.13
N ASN A 136 9.06 -2.68 3.94
CA ASN A 136 9.77 -1.41 3.87
C ASN A 136 9.99 -0.84 5.28
N ILE A 137 10.97 -1.42 6.00
CA ILE A 137 11.29 -1.14 7.41
C ILE A 137 11.45 0.35 7.69
N LYS A 138 12.24 1.05 6.85
CA LYS A 138 12.55 2.48 7.06
C LYS A 138 11.32 3.36 6.90
N LEU A 139 10.47 3.06 5.93
CA LEU A 139 9.23 3.80 5.74
C LEU A 139 8.23 3.50 6.86
N ALA A 140 8.10 2.24 7.28
CA ALA A 140 7.25 1.87 8.40
C ALA A 140 7.69 2.60 9.68
N GLU A 141 9.00 2.61 9.98
CA GLU A 141 9.56 3.35 11.12
C GLU A 141 9.24 4.84 11.03
N PHE A 142 9.52 5.46 9.88
CA PHE A 142 9.22 6.88 9.65
C PHE A 142 7.74 7.20 9.88
N LEU A 143 6.83 6.39 9.35
CA LEU A 143 5.38 6.61 9.49
C LEU A 143 4.92 6.47 10.94
N ILE A 144 5.41 5.45 11.65
CA ILE A 144 5.10 5.27 13.07
C ILE A 144 5.59 6.48 13.88
N ASP A 145 6.79 6.98 13.59
CA ASP A 145 7.36 8.15 14.27
C ASP A 145 6.64 9.45 13.96
N LYS A 146 6.01 9.54 12.77
CA LYS A 146 5.13 10.66 12.39
C LYS A 146 3.68 10.51 12.89
N GLY A 147 3.37 9.44 13.62
CA GLY A 147 2.07 9.26 14.28
C GLY A 147 1.04 8.46 13.48
N ALA A 148 1.47 7.61 12.54
CA ALA A 148 0.57 6.69 11.86
C ALA A 148 -0.17 5.77 12.84
N GLU A 149 -1.46 5.59 12.64
CA GLU A 149 -2.32 4.77 13.51
C GLU A 149 -1.98 3.29 13.41
N ARG A 150 -1.79 2.68 14.58
CA ARG A 150 -1.37 1.27 14.72
C ARG A 150 -2.52 0.28 14.56
N LEU A 151 -3.74 0.74 14.85
CA LEU A 151 -4.93 -0.09 14.99
C LEU A 151 -5.95 0.12 13.86
N GLN A 152 -5.57 0.83 12.81
CA GLN A 152 -6.42 0.97 11.63
C GLN A 152 -6.56 -0.39 10.96
N ARG A 153 -7.74 -1.00 11.07
CA ARG A 153 -8.02 -2.30 10.44
C ARG A 153 -8.17 -2.13 8.94
N ASP A 154 -7.38 -2.85 8.16
CA ASP A 154 -7.67 -3.05 6.74
C ASP A 154 -8.98 -3.83 6.59
N SER A 155 -9.80 -3.44 5.61
CA SER A 155 -11.02 -4.19 5.27
C SER A 155 -10.79 -5.18 4.14
N ASN A 156 -9.53 -5.35 3.72
CA ASN A 156 -9.18 -6.14 2.57
C ASN A 156 -9.73 -7.57 2.71
N ARG A 157 -10.60 -7.95 1.77
CA ARG A 157 -11.32 -9.26 1.73
C ARG A 157 -12.17 -9.57 2.97
N ASN A 158 -12.76 -8.58 3.64
CA ASN A 158 -13.54 -8.76 4.88
C ASN A 158 -12.74 -9.45 6.01
N MET A 159 -11.42 -9.29 6.00
CA MET A 159 -10.56 -9.92 7.00
C MET A 159 -10.33 -9.02 8.22
N GLY A 160 -10.49 -7.70 8.11
CA GLY A 160 -10.42 -6.80 9.26
C GLY A 160 -9.05 -6.87 9.95
N CYS A 161 -7.96 -6.99 9.20
CA CYS A 161 -6.65 -7.25 9.78
C CYS A 161 -5.96 -5.94 10.18
N LEU A 162 -5.10 -6.04 11.18
CA LEU A 162 -4.21 -4.95 11.58
C LEU A 162 -2.91 -4.96 10.75
N PRO A 163 -2.20 -3.82 10.63
CA PRO A 163 -0.95 -3.74 9.88
C PRO A 163 0.08 -4.82 10.28
N VAL A 164 0.11 -5.21 11.57
CA VAL A 164 0.99 -6.28 12.09
C VAL A 164 0.84 -7.63 11.36
N HIS A 165 -0.31 -7.90 10.74
CA HIS A 165 -0.56 -9.14 10.00
C HIS A 165 0.15 -9.19 8.65
N GLY A 166 0.63 -8.04 8.16
CA GLY A 166 1.43 -7.94 6.93
C GLY A 166 2.92 -8.27 7.11
N VAL A 167 3.38 -8.53 8.34
CA VAL A 167 4.82 -8.76 8.64
C VAL A 167 5.37 -9.93 7.83
N LYS A 168 6.52 -9.70 7.17
CA LYS A 168 7.24 -10.71 6.37
C LYS A 168 8.63 -11.07 6.91
N SER A 169 9.21 -10.26 7.78
CA SER A 169 10.56 -10.43 8.34
C SER A 169 10.59 -10.32 9.86
N ILE A 170 11.65 -10.86 10.48
CA ILE A 170 11.91 -10.66 11.92
C ILE A 170 12.23 -9.19 12.21
N GLU A 171 12.96 -8.51 11.32
CA GLU A 171 13.33 -7.10 11.49
C GLU A 171 12.08 -6.21 11.59
N MET A 172 11.09 -6.41 10.71
CA MET A 172 9.82 -5.69 10.79
C MET A 172 9.09 -6.03 12.10
N LEU A 173 9.07 -7.30 12.49
CA LEU A 173 8.43 -7.72 13.73
C LEU A 173 9.05 -7.05 14.97
N GLU A 174 10.38 -6.98 15.01
CA GLU A 174 11.13 -6.34 16.10
C GLU A 174 10.93 -4.82 16.11
N LEU A 175 10.89 -4.17 14.94
CA LEU A 175 10.51 -2.75 14.83
C LEU A 175 9.13 -2.52 15.45
N LEU A 176 8.11 -3.29 15.03
CA LEU A 176 6.75 -3.12 15.53
C LEU A 176 6.65 -3.38 17.04
N LEU A 177 7.30 -4.42 17.55
CA LEU A 177 7.39 -4.69 18.99
C LEU A 177 8.06 -3.54 19.75
N SER A 178 9.16 -3.01 19.23
CA SER A 178 9.89 -1.89 19.86
C SER A 178 9.07 -0.60 19.90
N LYS A 179 8.19 -0.40 18.90
CA LYS A 179 7.27 0.73 18.86
C LYS A 179 6.00 0.46 19.68
N GLY A 180 5.81 -0.72 20.26
CA GLY A 180 4.70 -1.06 21.14
C GLY A 180 3.43 -1.50 20.42
N PHE A 181 3.56 -2.22 19.31
CA PHE A 181 2.44 -2.92 18.68
C PHE A 181 2.12 -4.22 19.41
N GLU A 182 0.83 -4.54 19.51
CA GLU A 182 0.35 -5.83 19.99
C GLU A 182 0.26 -6.82 18.82
N ILE A 183 1.03 -7.92 18.90
CA ILE A 183 1.17 -8.93 17.81
C ILE A 183 0.15 -10.06 17.92
N ASN A 184 -0.48 -10.22 19.09
CA ASN A 184 -1.44 -11.29 19.39
C ASN A 184 -2.88 -10.95 18.97
N GLU A 185 -3.11 -9.77 18.42
CA GLU A 185 -4.39 -9.36 17.86
C GLU A 185 -4.86 -10.31 16.76
N LEU A 186 -6.18 -10.41 16.60
CA LEU A 186 -6.80 -11.24 15.59
C LEU A 186 -7.40 -10.37 14.49
N CYS A 187 -7.29 -10.84 13.26
CA CYS A 187 -8.18 -10.43 12.17
C CYS A 187 -9.64 -10.77 12.52
N ASP A 188 -10.61 -10.09 11.92
CA ASP A 188 -12.04 -10.33 12.14
C ASP A 188 -12.44 -11.79 11.85
N ASN A 189 -11.75 -12.45 10.92
CA ASN A 189 -11.95 -13.86 10.62
C ASN A 189 -11.27 -14.83 11.61
N GLY A 190 -10.73 -14.34 12.73
CA GLY A 190 -10.11 -15.15 13.78
C GLY A 190 -8.69 -15.61 13.49
N ARG A 191 -8.08 -15.14 12.39
CA ARG A 191 -6.68 -15.44 12.05
C ARG A 191 -5.73 -14.59 12.88
N ASN A 192 -4.65 -15.20 13.32
CA ASN A 192 -3.49 -14.52 13.91
C ASN A 192 -2.31 -14.50 12.92
N LEU A 193 -1.23 -13.79 13.27
CA LEU A 193 -0.02 -13.71 12.44
C LEU A 193 0.59 -15.07 12.05
N LEU A 194 0.47 -16.11 12.90
CA LEU A 194 0.98 -17.45 12.57
C LEU A 194 0.21 -18.12 11.41
N HIS A 195 -1.07 -17.81 11.21
CA HIS A 195 -1.81 -18.27 10.02
C HIS A 195 -1.18 -17.71 8.74
N PHE A 196 -0.81 -16.43 8.74
CA PHE A 196 -0.17 -15.77 7.60
C PHE A 196 1.23 -16.32 7.37
N ALA A 197 2.04 -16.45 8.43
CA ALA A 197 3.36 -17.08 8.32
C ALA A 197 3.28 -18.52 7.75
N ALA A 198 2.28 -19.29 8.17
CA ALA A 198 2.02 -20.63 7.66
C ALA A 198 1.55 -20.66 6.19
N LYS A 199 0.73 -19.69 5.76
CA LYS A 199 0.30 -19.54 4.37
C LYS A 199 1.44 -19.16 3.44
N ASP A 200 2.21 -18.15 3.84
CA ASP A 200 3.20 -17.48 2.98
C ASP A 200 4.63 -18.04 3.14
N ASN A 201 4.77 -19.19 3.83
CA ASN A 201 6.04 -19.91 4.05
C ASN A 201 7.12 -19.09 4.79
N LEU A 202 6.72 -18.22 5.72
CA LEU A 202 7.61 -17.37 6.51
C LEU A 202 8.20 -18.14 7.70
N ARG A 203 9.17 -19.02 7.43
CA ARG A 203 9.72 -19.97 8.42
C ARG A 203 10.36 -19.29 9.63
N GLU A 204 11.16 -18.27 9.37
CA GLU A 204 11.90 -17.54 10.41
C GLU A 204 10.94 -16.77 11.33
N VAL A 205 9.94 -16.10 10.74
CA VAL A 205 8.85 -15.45 11.48
C VAL A 205 8.05 -16.48 12.29
N ALA A 206 7.66 -17.61 11.68
CA ALA A 206 6.93 -18.66 12.39
C ALA A 206 7.71 -19.22 13.59
N GLN A 207 9.01 -19.50 13.40
CA GLN A 207 9.89 -19.97 14.46
C GLN A 207 9.99 -18.93 15.58
N TYR A 208 10.24 -17.66 15.24
CA TYR A 208 10.33 -16.56 16.19
C TYR A 208 9.06 -16.40 17.02
N LEU A 209 7.89 -16.42 16.38
CA LEU A 209 6.59 -16.29 17.04
C LEU A 209 6.34 -17.42 18.06
N ILE A 210 6.76 -18.65 17.75
CA ILE A 210 6.61 -19.81 18.62
C ILE A 210 7.60 -19.77 19.78
N ASP A 211 8.89 -19.55 19.50
CA ASP A 211 9.95 -19.53 20.51
C ASP A 211 9.71 -18.45 21.56
N LYS A 212 9.22 -17.28 21.10
CA LYS A 212 8.88 -16.15 21.96
C LYS A 212 7.47 -16.22 22.54
N LYS A 213 6.67 -17.22 22.17
CA LYS A 213 5.26 -17.41 22.61
C LYS A 213 4.40 -16.16 22.39
N LEU A 214 4.59 -15.49 21.26
CA LEU A 214 3.91 -14.22 20.94
C LEU A 214 2.46 -14.43 20.50
N VAL A 215 2.11 -15.63 20.00
CA VAL A 215 0.78 -15.94 19.46
C VAL A 215 0.37 -17.38 19.80
N ALA A 216 -0.93 -17.63 19.83
CA ALA A 216 -1.46 -18.98 20.03
C ALA A 216 -1.20 -19.88 18.79
N THR A 217 -0.62 -21.06 19.01
CA THR A 217 -0.29 -22.02 17.92
C THR A 217 -1.48 -22.82 17.42
N ASN A 218 -2.57 -22.86 18.18
CA ASN A 218 -3.79 -23.63 17.91
C ASN A 218 -5.02 -22.73 17.72
N GLN A 219 -4.82 -21.42 17.52
CA GLN A 219 -5.91 -20.49 17.23
C GLN A 219 -6.69 -20.99 16.02
N LYS A 220 -8.02 -21.01 16.10
CA LYS A 220 -8.88 -21.37 14.97
C LYS A 220 -9.43 -20.12 14.31
N ASP A 221 -9.42 -20.09 12.98
CA ASP A 221 -10.15 -19.08 12.22
C ASP A 221 -11.66 -19.42 12.14
N ARG A 222 -12.45 -18.58 11.45
CA ARG A 222 -13.91 -18.77 11.28
C ARG A 222 -14.28 -20.08 10.57
N ASN A 223 -13.37 -20.70 9.82
CA ASN A 223 -13.58 -22.01 9.19
C ASN A 223 -13.16 -23.17 10.11
N GLY A 224 -12.67 -22.87 11.32
CA GLY A 224 -12.14 -23.87 12.25
C GLY A 224 -10.73 -24.33 11.90
N GLU A 225 -10.06 -23.71 10.92
CA GLU A 225 -8.69 -24.04 10.51
C GLU A 225 -7.68 -23.43 11.46
N THR A 226 -6.63 -24.18 11.81
CA THR A 226 -5.49 -23.71 12.61
C THR A 226 -4.32 -23.29 11.71
N PRO A 227 -3.27 -22.62 12.24
CA PRO A 227 -2.04 -22.39 11.49
C PRO A 227 -1.42 -23.68 10.95
N LEU A 228 -1.55 -24.80 11.67
CA LEU A 228 -1.08 -26.10 11.20
C LEU A 228 -1.88 -26.58 9.98
N ASP A 229 -3.19 -26.37 9.93
CA ASP A 229 -4.03 -26.75 8.78
C ASP A 229 -3.66 -25.93 7.54
N TYR A 230 -3.30 -24.67 7.72
CA TYR A 230 -2.78 -23.80 6.67
C TYR A 230 -1.50 -24.37 6.04
N THR A 231 -0.58 -24.90 6.85
CA THR A 231 0.64 -25.53 6.29
C THR A 231 0.34 -26.69 5.33
N LYS A 232 -0.75 -27.44 5.57
CA LYS A 232 -1.17 -28.53 4.69
C LYS A 232 -1.82 -27.98 3.43
N ARG A 233 -2.75 -27.02 3.58
CA ARG A 233 -3.49 -26.41 2.48
C ARG A 233 -2.57 -25.70 1.47
N PHE A 234 -1.51 -25.06 1.96
CA PHE A 234 -0.55 -24.30 1.14
C PHE A 234 0.78 -25.05 0.90
N ASN A 235 0.87 -26.33 1.28
CA ASN A 235 2.05 -27.18 1.06
C ASN A 235 3.37 -26.61 1.63
N ASN A 236 3.35 -26.23 2.91
CA ASN A 236 4.49 -25.69 3.66
C ASN A 236 4.95 -26.65 4.80
N PRO A 237 5.48 -27.84 4.48
CA PRO A 237 5.77 -28.89 5.45
C PRO A 237 6.82 -28.49 6.50
N LYS A 238 7.77 -27.62 6.14
CA LYS A 238 8.79 -27.12 7.08
C LYS A 238 8.19 -26.27 8.20
N ILE A 239 7.12 -25.52 7.92
CA ILE A 239 6.40 -24.80 8.98
C ILE A 239 5.59 -25.77 9.84
N ALA A 240 5.03 -26.83 9.25
CA ALA A 240 4.34 -27.86 10.01
C ALA A 240 5.27 -28.51 11.06
N GLU A 241 6.52 -28.79 10.67
CA GLU A 241 7.55 -29.26 11.61
C GLU A 241 7.80 -28.24 12.72
N ILE A 242 7.98 -26.97 12.40
CA ILE A 242 8.19 -25.88 13.37
C ILE A 242 7.03 -25.82 14.39
N ILE A 243 5.78 -25.90 13.91
CA ILE A 243 4.59 -25.87 14.78
C ILE A 243 4.47 -27.12 15.66
N ASN A 244 4.90 -28.29 15.17
CA ASN A 244 4.76 -29.57 15.88
C ASN A 244 5.88 -29.82 16.91
N ARG A 245 7.00 -29.10 16.87
CA ARG A 245 8.18 -29.28 17.76
C ARG A 245 7.97 -28.77 19.20
N LYS A 246 6.74 -28.78 19.72
CA LYS A 246 6.39 -28.28 21.07
C LYS A 246 7.21 -28.90 22.19
#